data_AF-A0A923UKH4-F1
#
_entry.id   AF-A0A923UKH4-F1
#
_cell.length_a   1.000
_cell.length_b   1.000
_cell.length_c   1.000
_cell.angle_alpha   90.00
_cell.angle_beta   90.00
_cell.angle_gamma   90.00
#
_symmetry.space_group_name_H-M   'P 1'
#
loop_
_entity.id
_entity.type
_entity.pdbx_description
1 polymer ?
#
loop_
_entity_poly.entity_id
_entity_poly.type
_entity_poly.pdbx_seq_one_letter_code
_entity_poly.pdbx_strand_id
1 'polypeptide(L)'
;FDQWKILEGLLQDYFSVETESTYYSILPTTTAYARNAIFSGLMPSEIEKQYPKHWVQDIGDSEEEEGFNKHEEFFFQEQLKRSRMPFAVKSSYHKIIHNNQGKNLVENFSKLAQNHLNIVVYNFVDMLSHARTDMAMIKELAPDESGYRSLTASWFMHSPLFDLLKKISEKKGRLIITTDHGMIRVQNPVKIVGDRSVNTNLRYKQGRNLNWDDDGHLLVCRKPERYFLPKVNVSTTYVFTMEDYFFAYPNNYNHYVSHYRNTFQHGGVSLEECIIPFVYLTAK
;
A
#
# COMPACT_ATOMS: atom_id res chain seq x y z
N PHE A 1 -4.68 -8.58 8.11
CA PHE A 1 -4.97 -8.14 9.50
C PHE A 1 -4.00 -8.72 10.53
N ASP A 2 -3.11 -9.63 10.13
CA ASP A 2 -2.23 -10.37 11.02
C ASP A 2 -1.00 -9.56 11.49
N GLN A 3 -0.45 -8.69 10.63
CA GLN A 3 0.70 -7.84 10.99
C GLN A 3 0.38 -6.88 12.14
N TRP A 4 -0.80 -6.24 12.13
CA TRP A 4 -1.22 -5.36 13.21
C TRP A 4 -1.22 -6.09 14.57
N LYS A 5 -1.73 -7.33 14.62
CA LYS A 5 -1.78 -8.12 15.86
C LYS A 5 -0.42 -8.44 16.45
N ILE A 6 0.61 -8.53 15.62
CA ILE A 6 1.99 -8.65 16.08
C ILE A 6 2.48 -7.34 16.70
N LEU A 7 2.20 -6.21 16.06
CA LEU A 7 2.61 -4.89 16.55
C LEU A 7 1.84 -4.47 17.81
N GLU A 8 0.57 -4.83 17.92
CA GLU A 8 -0.28 -4.57 19.08
C GLU A 8 0.36 -5.08 20.38
N GLY A 9 0.87 -6.32 20.37
CA GLY A 9 1.55 -6.90 21.53
C GLY A 9 2.82 -6.14 21.92
N LEU A 10 3.53 -5.53 20.97
CA LEU A 10 4.72 -4.72 21.22
C LEU A 10 4.39 -3.29 21.70
N LEU A 11 3.18 -2.82 21.43
CA LEU A 11 2.70 -1.49 21.79
C LEU A 11 1.87 -1.47 23.08
N GLN A 12 1.48 -2.63 23.61
CA GLN A 12 0.60 -2.75 24.77
C GLN A 12 1.13 -2.02 26.00
N ASP A 13 2.44 -1.91 26.20
CA ASP A 13 3.01 -1.23 27.37
C ASP A 13 2.91 0.30 27.26
N TYR A 14 2.70 0.84 26.06
CA TYR A 14 2.73 2.27 25.77
C TYR A 14 1.35 2.86 25.43
N PHE A 15 0.46 2.03 24.89
CA PHE A 15 -0.85 2.45 24.38
C PHE A 15 -1.98 1.52 24.81
N SER A 16 -3.16 2.09 24.95
CA SER A 16 -4.44 1.39 25.04
C SER A 16 -5.14 1.45 23.69
N VAL A 17 -5.71 0.33 23.24
CA VAL A 17 -6.54 0.27 22.04
C VAL A 17 -7.94 0.76 22.40
N GLU A 18 -8.34 1.91 21.86
CA GLU A 18 -9.68 2.48 22.07
C GLU A 18 -10.67 1.94 21.04
N THR A 19 -10.23 1.77 19.80
CA THR A 19 -11.06 1.25 18.72
C THR A 19 -10.19 0.46 17.77
N GLU A 20 -10.62 -0.77 17.49
CA GLU A 20 -10.08 -1.60 16.43
C GLU A 20 -11.22 -1.95 15.47
N SER A 21 -11.05 -1.57 14.21
CA SER A 21 -12.04 -1.82 13.17
C SER A 21 -11.36 -2.18 11.86
N THR A 22 -12.16 -2.57 10.87
CA THR A 22 -11.68 -2.85 9.53
C THR A 22 -12.45 -2.04 8.50
N TYR A 23 -11.78 -1.70 7.41
CA TYR A 23 -12.41 -1.14 6.21
C TYR A 23 -11.84 -1.81 4.97
N TYR A 24 -12.46 -1.52 3.82
CA TYR A 24 -12.00 -2.04 2.54
C TYR A 24 -11.02 -1.08 1.88
N SER A 25 -9.92 -1.62 1.39
CA SER A 25 -8.99 -0.95 0.49
C SER A 25 -9.67 -0.59 -0.83
N ILE A 26 -9.03 0.30 -1.58
CA ILE A 26 -9.47 0.74 -2.91
C ILE A 26 -8.87 -0.18 -3.96
N LEU A 27 -9.63 -0.43 -5.03
CA LEU A 27 -9.14 -1.21 -6.17
C LEU A 27 -8.45 -0.29 -7.20
N PRO A 28 -7.42 -0.81 -7.91
CA PRO A 28 -6.57 -1.92 -7.51
C PRO A 28 -5.98 -1.72 -6.10
N THR A 29 -5.76 -2.80 -5.36
CA THR A 29 -5.14 -2.79 -4.02
C THR A 29 -3.63 -2.53 -4.10
N THR A 30 -3.24 -1.52 -4.88
CA THR A 30 -1.88 -1.04 -5.03
C THR A 30 -1.73 0.33 -4.40
N THR A 31 -0.52 0.63 -3.94
CA THR A 31 -0.14 1.91 -3.37
C THR A 31 -0.63 3.10 -4.20
N ALA A 32 -0.39 3.05 -5.52
CA ALA A 32 -0.73 4.13 -6.46
C ALA A 32 -2.22 4.52 -6.47
N TYR A 33 -3.11 3.58 -6.20
CA TYR A 33 -4.54 3.82 -6.19
C TYR A 33 -5.04 3.99 -4.75
N ALA A 34 -4.76 3.02 -3.88
CA ALA A 34 -5.31 3.00 -2.54
C ALA A 34 -4.76 4.11 -1.64
N ARG A 35 -3.46 4.39 -1.70
CA ARG A 35 -2.85 5.42 -0.85
C ARG A 35 -3.22 6.82 -1.30
N ASN A 36 -3.19 7.07 -2.61
CA ASN A 36 -3.63 8.34 -3.17
C ASN A 36 -5.13 8.60 -2.90
N ALA A 37 -5.96 7.55 -2.91
CA ALA A 37 -7.37 7.65 -2.50
C ALA A 37 -7.53 7.97 -1.02
N ILE A 38 -6.73 7.38 -0.12
CA ILE A 38 -6.73 7.74 1.31
C ILE A 38 -6.38 9.22 1.50
N PHE A 39 -5.30 9.70 0.89
CA PHE A 39 -4.85 11.09 1.06
C PHE A 39 -5.72 12.11 0.36
N SER A 40 -6.37 11.75 -0.75
CA SER A 40 -7.33 12.66 -1.39
C SER A 40 -8.72 12.56 -0.75
N GLY A 41 -9.08 11.44 -0.14
CA GLY A 41 -10.49 11.17 0.21
C GLY A 41 -11.41 11.12 -1.01
N LEU A 42 -10.86 10.77 -2.18
CA LEU A 42 -11.56 10.66 -3.47
C LEU A 42 -11.28 9.30 -4.09
N MET A 43 -12.18 8.83 -4.94
CA MET A 43 -11.93 7.62 -5.74
C MET A 43 -10.93 7.90 -6.87
N PRO A 44 -10.20 6.90 -7.38
CA PRO A 44 -9.14 7.10 -8.37
C PRO A 44 -9.52 7.93 -9.62
N SER A 45 -10.67 7.64 -10.24
CA SER A 45 -11.18 8.42 -11.38
C SER A 45 -11.52 9.87 -11.04
N GLU A 46 -11.88 10.15 -9.79
CA GLU A 46 -12.16 11.50 -9.32
C GLU A 46 -10.87 12.28 -9.10
N ILE A 47 -9.81 11.62 -8.61
CA ILE A 47 -8.47 12.21 -8.50
C ILE A 47 -7.96 12.56 -9.90
N GLU A 48 -8.04 11.64 -10.86
CA GLU A 48 -7.67 11.86 -12.26
C GLU A 48 -8.40 13.09 -12.83
N LYS A 49 -9.71 13.19 -12.60
CA LYS A 49 -10.54 14.28 -13.12
C LYS A 49 -10.25 15.63 -12.46
N GLN A 50 -10.09 15.66 -11.13
CA GLN A 50 -9.90 16.91 -10.38
C GLN A 50 -8.44 17.40 -10.43
N TYR A 51 -7.49 16.47 -10.44
CA TYR A 51 -6.06 16.73 -10.35
C TYR A 51 -5.27 16.03 -11.46
N PRO A 52 -5.59 16.26 -12.74
CA PRO A 52 -4.99 15.52 -13.87
C PRO A 52 -3.48 15.70 -13.98
N LYS A 53 -2.92 16.79 -13.44
CA LYS A 53 -1.46 17.05 -13.41
C LYS A 53 -0.72 16.27 -12.33
N HIS A 54 -1.43 15.78 -11.32
CA HIS A 54 -0.87 15.06 -10.17
C HIS A 54 -1.23 13.57 -10.18
N TRP A 55 -2.14 13.16 -11.06
CA TRP A 55 -2.45 11.75 -11.30
C TRP A 55 -1.46 11.18 -12.33
N VAL A 56 -0.78 10.10 -11.96
CA VAL A 56 0.15 9.38 -12.83
C VAL A 56 -0.49 8.04 -13.20
N GLN A 57 -0.61 7.77 -14.50
CA GLN A 57 -1.19 6.53 -15.00
C GLN A 57 -0.21 5.38 -14.85
N ASP A 58 -0.67 4.26 -14.29
CA ASP A 58 0.10 3.01 -14.20
C ASP A 58 0.06 2.25 -15.53
N ILE A 59 0.84 2.71 -16.52
CA ILE A 59 0.87 2.15 -17.88
C ILE A 59 2.29 1.75 -18.30
N GLY A 60 2.40 0.61 -18.99
CA GLY A 60 3.64 0.07 -19.55
C GLY A 60 4.66 -0.39 -18.49
N ASP A 61 5.88 -0.62 -18.96
CA ASP A 61 7.03 -1.03 -18.12
C ASP A 61 7.64 0.16 -17.37
N SER A 62 6.83 1.07 -16.84
CA SER A 62 7.36 2.13 -15.99
C SER A 62 7.89 1.48 -14.71
N GLU A 63 9.18 1.18 -14.70
CA GLU A 63 9.89 0.64 -13.54
C GLU A 63 9.90 1.62 -12.36
N GLU A 64 9.41 2.84 -12.52
CA GLU A 64 9.35 3.85 -11.48
C GLU A 64 8.01 3.80 -10.71
N GLU A 65 7.78 2.72 -9.95
CA GLU A 65 6.67 2.67 -8.97
C GLU A 65 6.73 3.85 -7.97
N GLU A 66 7.94 4.36 -7.70
CA GLU A 66 8.17 5.57 -6.90
C GLU A 66 7.52 6.83 -7.50
N GLY A 67 7.26 6.85 -8.81
CA GLY A 67 6.62 7.95 -9.53
C GLY A 67 5.15 8.18 -9.19
N PHE A 68 4.42 7.11 -8.88
CA PHE A 68 2.96 7.15 -8.76
C PHE A 68 2.44 7.84 -7.49
N ASN A 69 3.30 7.96 -6.48
CA ASN A 69 2.93 8.45 -5.15
C ASN A 69 3.70 9.73 -4.78
N LYS A 70 4.06 10.56 -5.77
CA LYS A 70 4.83 11.80 -5.56
C LYS A 70 4.03 12.96 -4.97
N HIS A 71 2.69 12.86 -4.95
CA HIS A 71 1.79 13.97 -4.63
C HIS A 71 0.87 13.69 -3.42
N GLU A 72 1.23 12.73 -2.57
CA GLU A 72 0.48 12.34 -1.36
C GLU A 72 0.21 13.53 -0.44
N GLU A 73 1.24 14.34 -0.13
CA GLU A 73 1.09 15.54 0.69
C GLU A 73 0.15 16.57 0.05
N PHE A 74 0.26 16.77 -1.26
CA PHE A 74 -0.63 17.67 -2.00
C PHE A 74 -2.10 17.22 -1.88
N PHE A 75 -2.37 15.92 -2.11
CA PHE A 75 -3.72 15.39 -2.01
C PHE A 75 -4.32 15.56 -0.60
N PHE A 76 -3.50 15.30 0.42
CA PHE A 76 -3.89 15.50 1.82
C PHE A 76 -4.23 16.96 2.13
N GLN A 77 -3.40 17.91 1.69
CA GLN A 77 -3.68 19.33 1.89
C GLN A 77 -4.98 19.75 1.18
N GLU A 78 -5.24 19.24 -0.01
CA GLU A 78 -6.49 19.49 -0.71
C GLU A 78 -7.70 18.85 -0.02
N GLN A 79 -7.55 17.65 0.56
CA GLN A 79 -8.58 17.00 1.36
C GLN A 79 -8.94 17.81 2.61
N LEU A 80 -7.94 18.37 3.32
CA LEU A 80 -8.16 19.25 4.47
C LEU A 80 -8.96 20.49 4.07
N LYS A 81 -8.60 21.14 2.95
CA LYS A 81 -9.34 22.31 2.43
C LYS A 81 -10.79 21.97 2.11
N ARG A 82 -11.03 20.83 1.42
CA ARG A 82 -12.39 20.36 1.09
C ARG A 82 -13.22 20.02 2.33
N SER A 83 -12.58 19.46 3.36
CA SER A 83 -13.25 19.07 4.60
C SER A 83 -13.69 20.24 5.46
N ARG A 84 -13.41 21.49 5.05
CA ARG A 84 -13.67 22.73 5.79
C ARG A 84 -13.13 22.70 7.22
N MET A 85 -12.14 21.85 7.47
CA MET A 85 -11.37 21.94 8.70
C MET A 85 -10.67 23.30 8.70
N PRO A 86 -10.60 24.00 9.84
CA PRO A 86 -9.99 25.32 9.86
C PRO A 86 -8.58 25.24 9.26
N PHE A 87 -8.23 26.19 8.39
CA PHE A 87 -6.87 26.37 7.85
C PHE A 87 -5.78 26.49 8.94
N ALA A 88 -6.17 26.51 10.22
CA ALA A 88 -5.35 26.53 11.41
C ALA A 88 -4.88 25.14 11.91
N VAL A 89 -5.27 24.03 11.28
CA VAL A 89 -4.70 22.70 11.64
C VAL A 89 -3.27 22.65 11.13
N LYS A 90 -2.33 23.11 11.95
CA LYS A 90 -0.89 22.91 11.71
C LYS A 90 -0.63 21.41 11.58
N SER A 91 -0.27 20.97 10.37
CA SER A 91 -0.02 19.57 10.04
C SER A 91 1.35 19.37 9.43
N SER A 92 1.86 18.15 9.42
CA SER A 92 3.04 17.79 8.62
C SER A 92 2.92 16.40 8.01
N TYR A 93 3.60 16.18 6.89
CA TYR A 93 3.69 14.92 6.17
C TYR A 93 5.14 14.45 6.10
N HIS A 94 5.38 13.18 6.42
CA HIS A 94 6.72 12.58 6.41
C HIS A 94 6.66 11.21 5.74
N LYS A 95 7.36 11.06 4.62
CA LYS A 95 7.54 9.76 3.96
C LYS A 95 8.91 9.19 4.32
N ILE A 96 8.91 8.03 4.94
CA ILE A 96 10.11 7.35 5.44
C ILE A 96 10.37 6.12 4.57
N ILE A 97 11.36 6.26 3.70
CA ILE A 97 11.83 5.24 2.77
C ILE A 97 13.13 4.61 3.31
N HIS A 98 13.95 5.44 3.97
CA HIS A 98 15.24 5.02 4.51
C HIS A 98 15.32 5.21 6.03
N ASN A 99 16.11 4.34 6.67
CA ASN A 99 16.27 4.32 8.12
C ASN A 99 16.78 5.67 8.70
N ASN A 100 17.63 6.39 7.97
CA ASN A 100 18.14 7.70 8.38
C ASN A 100 17.04 8.78 8.46
N GLN A 101 16.06 8.76 7.55
CA GLN A 101 14.91 9.66 7.60
C GLN A 101 14.08 9.41 8.87
N GLY A 102 13.89 8.13 9.24
CA GLY A 102 13.23 7.75 10.48
C GLY A 102 13.96 8.27 11.72
N LYS A 103 15.28 8.10 11.79
CA LYS A 103 16.10 8.64 12.89
C LYS A 103 15.99 10.16 13.00
N ASN A 104 16.12 10.87 11.87
CA ASN A 104 15.99 12.32 11.82
C ASN A 104 14.60 12.79 12.32
N LEU A 105 13.53 12.04 12.00
CA LEU A 105 12.18 12.34 12.46
C LEU A 105 12.07 12.23 14.00
N VAL A 106 12.65 11.17 14.58
CA VAL A 106 12.69 10.94 16.05
C VAL A 106 13.51 12.01 16.77
N GLU A 107 14.63 12.45 16.20
CA GLU A 107 15.47 13.52 16.74
C GLU A 107 14.72 14.87 16.73
N ASN A 108 13.96 15.14 15.67
CA ASN A 108 13.18 16.38 15.51
C ASN A 108 11.76 16.30 16.11
N PHE A 109 11.49 15.35 17.01
CA PHE A 109 10.17 15.12 17.58
C PHE A 109 9.52 16.35 18.22
N SER A 110 10.31 17.26 18.80
CA SER A 110 9.80 18.51 19.38
C SER A 110 9.06 19.40 18.38
N LYS A 111 9.42 19.34 17.09
CA LYS A 111 8.70 20.04 16.02
C LYS A 111 7.37 19.36 15.71
N LEU A 112 7.34 18.02 15.69
CA LEU A 112 6.12 17.23 15.47
C LEU A 112 5.09 17.49 16.57
N ALA A 113 5.54 17.59 17.81
CA ALA A 113 4.68 17.84 18.98
C ALA A 113 3.96 19.20 18.94
N GLN A 114 4.38 20.13 18.08
CA GLN A 114 3.70 21.42 17.88
C GLN A 114 2.55 21.35 16.87
N ASN A 115 2.45 20.25 16.12
CA ASN A 115 1.43 20.06 15.10
C ASN A 115 0.20 19.39 15.71
N HIS A 116 -0.98 19.73 15.21
CA HIS A 116 -2.23 19.08 15.58
C HIS A 116 -2.38 17.70 14.92
N LEU A 117 -1.73 17.51 13.77
CA LEU A 117 -1.75 16.27 13.00
C LEU A 117 -0.38 16.04 12.36
N ASN A 118 0.19 14.86 12.55
CA ASN A 118 1.38 14.41 11.83
C ASN A 118 1.02 13.14 11.07
N ILE A 119 1.31 13.12 9.77
CA ILE A 119 1.15 11.95 8.92
C ILE A 119 2.53 11.40 8.67
N VAL A 120 2.70 10.11 8.94
CA VAL A 120 3.97 9.42 8.71
C VAL A 120 3.69 8.16 7.91
N VAL A 121 4.26 8.08 6.71
CA VAL A 121 4.16 6.93 5.81
C VAL A 121 5.47 6.17 5.90
N TYR A 122 5.41 4.93 6.39
CA TYR A 122 6.57 4.04 6.47
C TYR A 122 6.46 2.95 5.41
N ASN A 123 7.48 2.80 4.57
CA ASN A 123 7.57 1.66 3.64
C ASN A 123 8.44 0.55 4.25
N PHE A 124 7.80 -0.44 4.87
CA PHE A 124 8.48 -1.58 5.48
C PHE A 124 9.33 -2.37 4.48
N VAL A 125 8.82 -2.59 3.27
CA VAL A 125 9.50 -3.39 2.24
C VAL A 125 10.78 -2.70 1.80
N ASP A 126 10.72 -1.43 1.41
CA ASP A 126 11.91 -0.65 1.00
C ASP A 126 12.96 -0.51 2.13
N MET A 127 12.53 -0.56 3.39
CA MET A 127 13.46 -0.55 4.52
C MET A 127 14.12 -1.90 4.79
N LEU A 128 13.53 -3.01 4.36
CA LEU A 128 14.13 -4.34 4.42
C LEU A 128 14.91 -4.71 3.15
N SER A 129 14.50 -4.19 1.99
CA SER A 129 15.17 -4.39 0.71
C SER A 129 16.01 -3.18 0.35
N HIS A 130 17.34 -3.32 0.36
CA HIS A 130 18.23 -2.26 -0.12
C HIS A 130 18.36 -2.22 -1.66
N ALA A 131 17.79 -3.19 -2.38
CA ALA A 131 17.52 -3.12 -3.82
C ALA A 131 16.55 -4.23 -4.24
N ARG A 132 16.06 -4.20 -5.48
CA ARG A 132 15.26 -5.27 -6.12
C ARG A 132 15.89 -6.68 -6.04
N THR A 133 17.20 -6.78 -5.81
CA THR A 133 17.92 -8.06 -5.58
C THR A 133 17.50 -8.77 -4.29
N ASP A 134 16.82 -8.09 -3.37
CA ASP A 134 16.57 -8.61 -2.02
C ASP A 134 15.20 -9.29 -1.86
N MET A 135 14.34 -9.31 -2.89
CA MET A 135 13.09 -10.10 -2.83
C MET A 135 13.37 -11.59 -2.69
N ALA A 136 14.45 -12.10 -3.28
CA ALA A 136 14.91 -13.46 -3.08
C ALA A 136 15.35 -13.70 -1.62
N MET A 137 16.07 -12.73 -1.03
CA MET A 137 16.52 -12.79 0.36
C MET A 137 15.34 -12.75 1.34
N ILE A 138 14.36 -11.85 1.13
CA ILE A 138 13.15 -11.80 1.95
C ILE A 138 12.39 -13.13 1.85
N LYS A 139 12.30 -13.72 0.65
CA LYS A 139 11.67 -15.04 0.45
C LYS A 139 12.41 -16.16 1.19
N GLU A 140 13.74 -16.09 1.30
CA GLU A 140 14.52 -17.05 2.10
C GLU A 140 14.33 -16.84 3.62
N LEU A 141 14.30 -15.58 4.07
CA LEU A 141 14.14 -15.24 5.50
C LEU A 141 12.70 -15.45 6.01
N ALA A 142 11.72 -15.28 5.13
CA ALA A 142 10.29 -15.35 5.42
C ALA A 142 9.55 -16.17 4.35
N PRO A 143 9.68 -17.51 4.36
CA PRO A 143 9.10 -18.39 3.35
C PRO A 143 7.57 -18.52 3.43
N ASP A 144 6.98 -18.15 4.56
CA ASP A 144 5.55 -18.20 4.84
C ASP A 144 5.08 -16.98 5.64
N GLU A 145 3.77 -16.91 5.88
CA GLU A 145 3.11 -15.82 6.57
C GLU A 145 3.63 -15.67 8.03
N SER A 146 4.00 -16.78 8.67
CA SER A 146 4.55 -16.76 10.03
C SER A 146 5.96 -16.19 10.06
N GLY A 147 6.83 -16.63 9.15
CA GLY A 147 8.17 -16.07 8.99
C GLY A 147 8.12 -14.57 8.69
N TYR A 148 7.19 -14.13 7.83
CA TYR A 148 7.02 -12.72 7.52
C TYR A 148 6.60 -11.90 8.74
N ARG A 149 5.65 -12.40 9.54
CA ARG A 149 5.26 -11.77 10.82
C ARG A 149 6.43 -11.68 11.81
N SER A 150 7.23 -12.73 11.94
CA SER A 150 8.41 -12.73 12.81
C SER A 150 9.45 -11.70 12.35
N LEU A 151 9.67 -11.58 11.03
CA LEU A 151 10.56 -10.58 10.46
C LEU A 151 10.06 -9.17 10.73
N THR A 152 8.75 -8.91 10.54
CA THR A 152 8.12 -7.62 10.86
C THR A 152 8.26 -7.26 12.33
N ALA A 153 8.01 -8.21 13.24
CA ALA A 153 8.20 -8.00 14.68
C ALA A 153 9.64 -7.60 15.02
N SER A 154 10.61 -8.38 14.51
CA SER A 154 12.03 -8.16 14.76
C SER A 154 12.49 -6.80 14.25
N TRP A 155 12.12 -6.44 13.03
CA TRP A 155 12.43 -5.14 12.47
C TRP A 155 11.81 -4.01 13.29
N PHE A 156 10.51 -4.13 13.62
CA PHE A 156 9.79 -3.07 14.32
C PHE A 156 10.41 -2.75 15.68
N MET A 157 10.77 -3.77 16.47
CA MET A 157 11.40 -3.60 17.78
C MET A 157 12.70 -2.77 17.75
N HIS A 158 13.41 -2.78 16.63
CA HIS A 158 14.68 -2.06 16.44
C HIS A 158 14.56 -0.85 15.49
N SER A 159 13.34 -0.51 15.10
CA SER A 159 13.09 0.56 14.12
C SER A 159 12.98 1.94 14.78
N PRO A 160 13.36 3.02 14.08
CA PRO A 160 13.04 4.38 14.52
C PRO A 160 11.53 4.64 14.64
N LEU A 161 10.69 3.86 13.95
CA LEU A 161 9.23 3.95 14.11
C LEU A 161 8.84 3.59 15.54
N PHE A 162 9.37 2.51 16.11
CA PHE A 162 9.04 2.14 17.49
C PHE A 162 9.52 3.20 18.48
N ASP A 163 10.71 3.77 18.28
CA ASP A 163 11.19 4.89 19.10
C ASP A 163 10.31 6.15 18.97
N LEU A 164 9.81 6.44 17.76
CA LEU A 164 8.83 7.52 17.54
C LEU A 164 7.55 7.27 18.35
N LEU A 165 7.01 6.05 18.29
CA LEU A 165 5.78 5.71 19.00
C LEU A 165 5.94 5.80 20.53
N LYS A 166 7.10 5.41 21.08
CA LYS A 166 7.41 5.62 22.50
C LYS A 166 7.38 7.10 22.87
N LYS A 167 8.00 7.98 22.08
CA LYS A 167 7.96 9.44 22.31
C LYS A 167 6.55 10.02 22.22
N ILE A 168 5.71 9.50 21.32
CA ILE A 168 4.29 9.87 21.25
C ILE A 168 3.58 9.48 22.55
N SER A 169 3.81 8.26 23.06
CA SER A 169 3.24 7.80 24.34
C SER A 169 3.68 8.68 25.51
N GLU A 170 4.98 9.00 25.63
CA GLU A 170 5.52 9.87 26.68
C GLU A 170 4.87 11.26 26.71
N LYS A 171 4.42 11.77 25.55
CA LYS A 171 3.69 13.05 25.43
C LYS A 171 2.18 12.93 25.51
N LYS A 172 1.66 11.76 25.91
CA LYS A 172 0.23 11.47 25.98
C LYS A 172 -0.50 11.72 24.64
N GLY A 173 0.20 11.44 23.54
CA GLY A 173 -0.32 11.61 22.18
C GLY A 173 -1.36 10.56 21.81
N ARG A 174 -2.17 10.88 20.80
CA ARG A 174 -3.10 9.95 20.16
C ARG A 174 -2.48 9.40 18.90
N LEU A 175 -2.77 8.13 18.59
CA LEU A 175 -2.17 7.42 17.47
C LEU A 175 -3.28 6.73 16.65
N ILE A 176 -3.19 6.86 15.33
CA ILE A 176 -3.99 6.08 14.39
C ILE A 176 -3.04 5.24 13.56
N ILE A 177 -3.31 3.94 13.44
CA ILE A 177 -2.54 3.01 12.61
C ILE A 177 -3.49 2.40 11.57
N THR A 178 -3.06 2.45 10.32
CA THR A 178 -3.73 1.83 9.18
C THR A 178 -2.71 1.47 8.10
N THR A 179 -3.16 0.79 7.05
CA THR A 179 -2.42 0.53 5.82
C THR A 179 -3.27 0.93 4.61
N ASP A 180 -2.67 1.07 3.44
CA ASP A 180 -3.39 1.30 2.18
C ASP A 180 -3.96 0.01 1.59
N HIS A 181 -3.23 -1.10 1.73
CA HIS A 181 -3.68 -2.44 1.35
C HIS A 181 -3.01 -3.50 2.22
N GLY A 182 -3.52 -4.72 2.17
CA GLY A 182 -2.81 -5.90 2.65
C GLY A 182 -1.96 -6.57 1.55
N MET A 183 -1.63 -7.84 1.75
CA MET A 183 -0.88 -8.66 0.79
C MET A 183 -1.26 -10.12 0.95
N ILE A 184 -1.04 -10.92 -0.08
CA ILE A 184 -1.24 -12.37 -0.05
C ILE A 184 -0.06 -13.10 -0.71
N ARG A 185 0.28 -14.28 -0.20
CA ARG A 185 1.30 -15.14 -0.81
C ARG A 185 0.72 -15.85 -2.02
N VAL A 186 1.23 -15.55 -3.22
CA VAL A 186 0.67 -16.07 -4.47
C VAL A 186 1.22 -17.46 -4.81
N GLN A 187 0.38 -18.33 -5.37
CA GLN A 187 0.76 -19.71 -5.69
C GLN A 187 0.37 -20.11 -7.11
N ASN A 188 -0.81 -19.66 -7.56
CA ASN A 188 -1.46 -20.16 -8.75
C ASN A 188 -1.33 -19.18 -9.93
N PRO A 189 -0.60 -19.53 -11.00
CA PRO A 189 -0.43 -18.65 -12.13
C PRO A 189 -1.61 -18.69 -13.10
N VAL A 190 -1.98 -17.54 -13.65
CA VAL A 190 -2.98 -17.34 -14.72
C VAL A 190 -2.30 -16.75 -15.93
N LYS A 191 -2.48 -17.36 -17.10
CA LYS A 191 -1.92 -16.80 -18.32
C LYS A 191 -2.70 -15.57 -18.75
N ILE A 192 -1.96 -14.50 -19.03
CA ILE A 192 -2.52 -13.28 -19.62
C ILE A 192 -1.62 -12.78 -20.76
N VAL A 193 -2.27 -12.28 -21.80
CA VAL A 193 -1.68 -11.67 -22.98
C VAL A 193 -2.25 -10.27 -23.14
N GLY A 194 -1.39 -9.32 -23.44
CA GLY A 194 -1.78 -7.96 -23.75
C GLY A 194 -0.67 -7.21 -24.49
N ASP A 195 -1.00 -6.02 -24.96
CA ASP A 195 -0.07 -5.14 -25.64
C ASP A 195 1.03 -4.63 -24.68
N ARG A 196 2.15 -4.11 -25.22
CA ARG A 196 3.28 -3.57 -24.43
C ARG A 196 2.91 -2.44 -23.46
N SER A 197 1.75 -1.81 -23.64
CA SER A 197 1.26 -0.74 -22.77
C SER A 197 0.62 -1.24 -21.48
N VAL A 198 0.45 -2.56 -21.34
CA VAL A 198 -0.10 -3.17 -20.13
C VAL A 198 0.93 -3.05 -19.00
N ASN A 199 0.46 -2.68 -17.81
CA ASN A 199 1.31 -2.54 -16.63
C ASN A 199 1.93 -3.87 -16.18
N THR A 200 2.96 -3.79 -15.35
CA THR A 200 3.75 -4.95 -14.92
C THR A 200 3.20 -5.67 -13.67
N ASN A 201 2.23 -5.08 -12.96
CA ASN A 201 1.69 -5.65 -11.72
C ASN A 201 1.17 -7.09 -11.89
N LEU A 202 1.41 -7.93 -10.90
CA LEU A 202 1.13 -9.38 -10.95
C LEU A 202 -0.31 -9.75 -10.59
N ARG A 203 -1.04 -8.86 -9.94
CA ARG A 203 -2.35 -9.13 -9.36
C ARG A 203 -3.48 -8.40 -10.07
N TYR A 204 -3.15 -7.35 -10.83
CA TYR A 204 -4.08 -6.71 -11.73
C TYR A 204 -3.40 -6.28 -13.02
N LYS A 205 -4.14 -6.34 -14.13
CA LYS A 205 -3.75 -5.76 -15.41
C LYS A 205 -4.76 -4.71 -15.86
N GLN A 206 -4.27 -3.62 -16.43
CA GLN A 206 -5.09 -2.68 -17.17
C GLN A 206 -4.59 -2.51 -18.60
N GLY A 207 -5.52 -2.45 -19.57
CA GLY A 207 -5.14 -2.24 -20.96
C GLY A 207 -6.27 -2.45 -21.95
N ARG A 208 -5.88 -2.42 -23.23
CA ARG A 208 -6.72 -2.80 -24.36
C ARG A 208 -6.35 -4.23 -24.77
N ASN A 209 -7.29 -4.94 -25.41
CA ASN A 209 -7.06 -6.25 -26.02
C ASN A 209 -6.45 -7.30 -25.08
N LEU A 210 -6.77 -7.24 -23.78
CA LEU A 210 -6.37 -8.25 -22.82
C LEU A 210 -7.07 -9.58 -23.16
N ASN A 211 -6.29 -10.64 -23.25
CA ASN A 211 -6.77 -12.02 -23.39
C ASN A 211 -6.16 -12.85 -22.27
N TRP A 212 -6.92 -13.79 -21.72
CA TRP A 212 -6.47 -14.64 -20.64
C TRP A 212 -7.09 -16.04 -20.80
N ASP A 213 -6.47 -17.02 -20.17
CA ASP A 213 -7.10 -18.34 -20.01
C ASP A 213 -8.19 -18.19 -18.93
N ASP A 214 -9.44 -18.46 -19.27
CA ASP A 214 -10.56 -18.36 -18.32
C ASP A 214 -10.50 -19.52 -17.31
N ASP A 215 -10.14 -19.19 -16.08
CA ASP A 215 -9.94 -20.15 -14.99
C ASP A 215 -10.95 -19.98 -13.84
N GLY A 216 -11.87 -19.02 -13.93
CA GLY A 216 -12.84 -18.72 -12.86
C GLY A 216 -12.29 -17.94 -11.66
N HIS A 217 -11.00 -17.56 -11.65
CA HIS A 217 -10.33 -16.86 -10.54
C HIS A 217 -10.01 -15.39 -10.86
N LEU A 218 -10.74 -14.80 -11.80
CA LEU A 218 -10.53 -13.43 -12.27
C LEU A 218 -11.78 -12.55 -12.11
N LEU A 219 -11.60 -11.33 -11.61
CA LEU A 219 -12.61 -10.28 -11.68
C LEU A 219 -12.35 -9.39 -12.89
N VAL A 220 -13.28 -9.38 -13.84
CA VAL A 220 -13.14 -8.61 -15.09
C VAL A 220 -14.02 -7.36 -15.06
N CYS A 221 -13.37 -6.20 -15.06
CA CYS A 221 -14.03 -4.90 -15.15
C CYS A 221 -13.88 -4.31 -16.56
N ARG A 222 -14.87 -4.56 -17.41
CA ARG A 222 -14.97 -3.99 -18.78
C ARG A 222 -15.49 -2.54 -18.82
N LYS A 223 -15.99 -2.04 -17.68
CA LYS A 223 -16.53 -0.68 -17.53
C LYS A 223 -15.90 -0.01 -16.31
N PRO A 224 -14.65 0.48 -16.41
CA PRO A 224 -13.86 0.99 -15.28
C PRO A 224 -14.58 2.08 -14.48
N GLU A 225 -15.38 2.92 -15.15
CA GLU A 225 -16.16 3.97 -14.49
C GLU A 225 -17.15 3.45 -13.43
N ARG A 226 -17.62 2.19 -13.53
CA ARG A 226 -18.51 1.60 -12.52
C ARG A 226 -17.80 1.29 -11.20
N TYR A 227 -16.47 1.20 -11.25
CA TYR A 227 -15.60 0.96 -10.11
C TYR A 227 -14.86 2.24 -9.71
N PHE A 228 -15.24 3.38 -10.30
CA PHE A 228 -14.55 4.66 -10.15
C PHE A 228 -13.05 4.58 -10.50
N LEU A 229 -12.70 3.75 -11.49
CA LEU A 229 -11.34 3.61 -12.00
C LEU A 229 -11.09 4.56 -13.18
N PRO A 230 -9.87 5.11 -13.31
CA PRO A 230 -9.49 5.97 -14.41
C PRO A 230 -9.52 5.21 -15.75
N LYS A 231 -9.58 5.96 -16.84
CA LYS A 231 -9.59 5.38 -18.19
C LYS A 231 -8.54 6.04 -19.06
N VAL A 232 -7.48 5.27 -19.31
CA VAL A 232 -6.48 5.64 -20.31
C VAL A 232 -7.10 5.71 -21.71
N ASN A 233 -8.00 4.78 -22.05
CA ASN A 233 -8.68 4.69 -23.34
C ASN A 233 -10.16 4.32 -23.16
N VAL A 234 -10.99 4.57 -24.19
CA VAL A 234 -12.43 4.21 -24.19
C VAL A 234 -12.65 2.71 -23.99
N SER A 235 -11.74 1.88 -24.50
CA SER A 235 -11.80 0.40 -24.42
C SER A 235 -10.95 -0.19 -23.29
N THR A 236 -10.51 0.61 -22.32
CA THR A 236 -9.74 0.10 -21.17
C THR A 236 -10.55 -0.93 -20.39
N THR A 237 -9.95 -2.10 -20.18
CA THR A 237 -10.44 -3.16 -19.29
C THR A 237 -9.44 -3.35 -18.15
N TYR A 238 -9.96 -3.54 -16.94
CA TYR A 238 -9.18 -4.01 -15.79
C TYR A 238 -9.50 -5.48 -15.54
N VAL A 239 -8.47 -6.27 -15.25
CA VAL A 239 -8.60 -7.67 -14.85
C VAL A 239 -7.83 -7.85 -13.55
N PHE A 240 -8.49 -8.36 -12.52
CA PHE A 240 -7.89 -8.60 -11.21
C PHE A 240 -7.87 -10.09 -10.91
N THR A 241 -6.82 -10.59 -10.28
CA THR A 241 -6.80 -11.95 -9.73
C THR A 241 -7.52 -11.98 -8.39
N MET A 242 -8.21 -13.09 -8.14
CA MET A 242 -8.82 -13.44 -6.86
C MET A 242 -7.88 -14.37 -6.07
N GLU A 243 -8.13 -14.53 -4.76
CA GLU A 243 -7.42 -15.51 -3.91
C GLU A 243 -5.89 -15.40 -4.06
N ASP A 244 -5.16 -16.50 -4.16
CA ASP A 244 -3.70 -16.55 -4.29
C ASP A 244 -3.22 -16.61 -5.75
N TYR A 245 -4.07 -16.21 -6.71
CA TYR A 245 -3.75 -16.25 -8.13
C TYR A 245 -2.90 -15.04 -8.57
N PHE A 246 -2.04 -15.22 -9.57
CA PHE A 246 -1.24 -14.14 -10.14
C PHE A 246 -1.06 -14.30 -11.64
N PHE A 247 -0.93 -13.19 -12.35
CA PHE A 247 -0.72 -13.18 -13.79
C PHE A 247 0.69 -13.60 -14.17
N ALA A 248 0.81 -14.44 -15.20
CA ALA A 248 2.06 -14.80 -15.84
C ALA A 248 1.95 -14.69 -17.36
N TYR A 249 2.95 -14.11 -18.00
CA TYR A 249 2.99 -14.02 -19.46
C TYR A 249 3.36 -15.38 -20.08
N PRO A 250 2.81 -15.74 -21.26
CA PRO A 250 3.15 -17.00 -21.93
C PRO A 250 4.63 -17.09 -22.31
N ASN A 251 5.25 -15.96 -22.66
CA ASN A 251 6.68 -15.89 -22.95
C ASN A 251 7.47 -16.13 -21.66
N ASN A 252 8.39 -17.11 -21.68
CA ASN A 252 9.17 -17.52 -20.50
C ASN A 252 8.29 -17.89 -19.28
N TYR A 253 7.10 -18.43 -19.51
CA TYR A 253 6.11 -18.74 -18.48
C TYR A 253 6.70 -19.47 -17.27
N ASN A 254 7.42 -20.58 -17.47
CA ASN A 254 7.96 -21.38 -16.37
C ASN A 254 8.97 -20.59 -15.51
N HIS A 255 9.81 -19.76 -16.13
CA HIS A 255 10.73 -18.89 -15.40
C HIS A 255 9.96 -17.87 -14.57
N TYR A 256 8.95 -17.23 -15.17
CA TYR A 256 8.10 -16.23 -14.50
C TYR A 256 7.37 -16.84 -13.29
N VAL A 257 6.76 -18.00 -13.48
CA VAL A 257 6.06 -18.74 -12.42
C VAL A 257 7.03 -19.12 -11.30
N SER A 258 8.19 -19.66 -11.63
CA SER A 258 9.20 -20.04 -10.63
C SER A 258 9.70 -18.84 -9.82
N HIS A 259 9.82 -17.67 -10.47
CA HIS A 259 10.31 -16.46 -9.83
C HIS A 259 9.29 -15.90 -8.82
N TYR A 260 8.02 -15.76 -9.21
CA TYR A 260 7.01 -15.08 -8.39
C TYR A 260 6.16 -15.99 -7.50
N ARG A 261 6.11 -17.29 -7.76
CA ARG A 261 5.41 -18.23 -6.86
C ARG A 261 5.99 -18.13 -5.45
N ASN A 262 5.13 -18.17 -4.45
CA ASN A 262 5.43 -18.00 -3.02
C ASN A 262 6.01 -16.63 -2.65
N THR A 263 5.77 -15.60 -3.46
CA THR A 263 6.05 -14.21 -3.07
C THR A 263 4.79 -13.55 -2.52
N PHE A 264 4.95 -12.58 -1.62
CA PHE A 264 3.85 -11.74 -1.17
C PHE A 264 3.56 -10.66 -2.20
N GLN A 265 2.31 -10.56 -2.63
CA GLN A 265 1.87 -9.62 -3.66
C GLN A 265 0.61 -8.89 -3.24
N HIS A 266 0.33 -7.79 -3.95
CA HIS A 266 -0.87 -6.99 -3.78
C HIS A 266 -1.31 -6.39 -5.14
N GLY A 267 -2.54 -5.88 -5.21
CA GLY A 267 -3.16 -5.28 -6.39
C GLY A 267 -4.45 -5.97 -6.83
N GLY A 268 -4.70 -7.18 -6.37
CA GLY A 268 -5.86 -8.01 -6.68
C GLY A 268 -7.05 -7.70 -5.78
N VAL A 269 -7.96 -8.68 -5.68
CA VAL A 269 -9.21 -8.55 -4.92
C VAL A 269 -9.36 -9.62 -3.82
N SER A 270 -8.26 -10.22 -3.37
CA SER A 270 -8.31 -11.15 -2.23
C SER A 270 -8.73 -10.42 -0.94
N LEU A 271 -9.33 -11.15 0.00
CA LEU A 271 -9.78 -10.56 1.26
C LEU A 271 -8.60 -10.05 2.10
N GLU A 272 -7.46 -10.72 2.00
CA GLU A 272 -6.20 -10.37 2.65
C GLU A 272 -5.66 -9.02 2.15
N GLU A 273 -5.79 -8.75 0.86
CA GLU A 273 -5.45 -7.45 0.26
C GLU A 273 -6.48 -6.36 0.61
N CYS A 274 -7.77 -6.69 0.57
CA CYS A 274 -8.85 -5.72 0.69
C CYS A 274 -9.21 -5.35 2.13
N ILE A 275 -9.21 -6.27 3.08
CA ILE A 275 -9.66 -6.02 4.46
C ILE A 275 -8.48 -5.55 5.31
N ILE A 276 -8.50 -4.27 5.65
CA ILE A 276 -7.38 -3.58 6.29
C ILE A 276 -7.76 -2.97 7.63
N PRO A 277 -6.83 -2.97 8.61
CA PRO A 277 -7.10 -2.45 9.95
C PRO A 277 -7.21 -0.93 9.94
N PHE A 278 -8.12 -0.41 10.76
CA PHE A 278 -8.10 0.97 11.23
C PHE A 278 -8.13 0.95 12.75
N VAL A 279 -7.04 1.41 13.37
CA VAL A 279 -6.84 1.31 14.81
C VAL A 279 -6.60 2.67 15.40
N TYR A 280 -7.35 3.00 16.44
CA TYR A 280 -7.19 4.21 17.23
C TYR A 280 -6.69 3.86 18.63
N LEU A 281 -5.58 4.49 19.01
CA LEU A 281 -4.87 4.24 20.25
C LEU A 281 -4.69 5.53 21.06
N THR A 282 -4.76 5.40 22.39
CA THR A 282 -4.45 6.45 23.35
C THR A 282 -3.24 6.03 24.18
N ALA A 283 -2.35 6.98 24.45
CA ALA A 283 -1.19 6.72 25.30
C ALA A 283 -1.62 6.40 26.75
N LYS A 284 -1.01 5.38 27.34
CA LYS A 284 -1.13 5.06 28.77
C LYS A 284 -0.39 6.08 29.61
#